data_AF-A0A943DIC2-F1
#
_entry.id   AF-A0A943DIC2-F1
#
_cell.length_a   1.000
_cell.length_b   1.000
_cell.length_c   1.000
_cell.angle_alpha   90.00
_cell.angle_beta   90.00
_cell.angle_gamma   90.00
#
_symmetry.space_group_name_H-M   'P 1'
#
loop_
_entity.id
_entity.type
_entity.pdbx_description
1 polymer ?
#
loop_
_entity_poly.entity_id
_entity_poly.type
_entity_poly.pdbx_seq_one_letter_code
_entity_poly.pdbx_strand_id
1 'polypeptide(L)'
;MKKLENFSWKIWHILSLVAVTVLMVGGIWSFLYLKEAVHVVSDRNYDYVGRGQRLLENRIISEEATGIPILAYSFKKEDKNNAPYYTIGSQYIALQDSKLISGEDKKKDANEYFRIRYYELGQEKGEGHTIDVLKLVQKMGYDSIEGNMRSSMFTDGKDEYVAFNVTKNNLLFVNLNKGEIAETDPKMIVDYGYSGFYQILPAPKFETKKYSLDRNKIDVGGCWIDYEYDDEDEKVETSSSSTERLDRNGVKVKDSKLLTLLKKYRHLLILKQNLTMEEEKTVIKSLFPDADHFSWSISAPYTKSGQKEIVRNAEEFKKIIKEERVEEELEREFEKTFQEGPDDD
;
A
#
# COMPACT_ATOMS: atom_id res chain seq x y z
N MET A 1 -22.82 38.99 -69.88
CA MET A 1 -23.71 38.24 -68.97
C MET A 1 -23.20 36.84 -68.63
N LYS A 2 -22.81 35.95 -69.58
CA LYS A 2 -22.31 34.58 -69.27
C LYS A 2 -21.08 34.47 -68.33
N LYS A 3 -20.19 35.47 -68.25
CA LYS A 3 -19.01 35.44 -67.36
C LYS A 3 -19.35 35.70 -65.88
N LEU A 4 -20.39 36.49 -65.59
CA LEU A 4 -20.80 36.82 -64.21
C LEU A 4 -21.59 35.68 -63.56
N GLU A 5 -22.44 34.98 -64.34
CA GLU A 5 -23.15 33.78 -63.87
C GLU A 5 -22.19 32.63 -63.51
N ASN A 6 -21.19 32.34 -64.36
CA ASN A 6 -20.19 31.31 -64.05
C ASN A 6 -19.30 31.68 -62.85
N PHE A 7 -19.07 32.98 -62.61
CA PHE A 7 -18.30 33.45 -61.46
C PHE A 7 -19.10 33.32 -60.16
N SER A 8 -20.39 33.68 -60.20
CA SER A 8 -21.33 33.48 -59.09
C SER A 8 -21.45 32.00 -58.71
N TRP A 9 -21.66 31.12 -59.69
CA TRP A 9 -21.87 29.68 -59.43
C TRP A 9 -20.62 28.99 -58.85
N LYS A 10 -19.42 29.38 -59.31
CA LYS A 10 -18.15 28.90 -58.72
C LYS A 10 -17.94 29.40 -57.30
N ILE A 11 -18.30 30.65 -56.99
CA ILE A 11 -18.21 31.20 -55.62
C ILE A 11 -19.17 30.47 -54.68
N TRP A 12 -20.41 30.21 -55.11
CA TRP A 12 -21.37 29.43 -54.32
C TRP A 12 -20.88 28.00 -54.04
N HIS A 13 -20.23 27.35 -55.01
CA HIS A 13 -19.61 26.05 -54.77
C HIS A 13 -18.47 26.08 -53.74
N ILE A 14 -17.60 27.10 -53.80
CA ILE A 14 -16.51 27.24 -52.84
C ILE A 14 -17.08 27.52 -51.44
N LEU A 15 -18.06 28.42 -51.32
CA LEU A 15 -18.71 28.72 -50.04
C LEU A 15 -19.44 27.51 -49.47
N SER A 16 -20.14 26.74 -50.31
CA SER A 16 -20.79 25.49 -49.90
C SER A 16 -19.78 24.44 -49.43
N LEU A 17 -18.63 24.32 -50.11
CA LEU A 17 -17.58 23.39 -49.71
C LEU A 17 -16.97 23.77 -48.37
N VAL A 18 -16.70 25.06 -48.16
CA VAL A 18 -16.21 25.58 -46.86
C VAL A 18 -17.23 25.33 -45.75
N ALA A 19 -18.51 25.62 -45.99
CA ALA A 19 -19.56 25.38 -45.01
C ALA A 19 -19.69 23.90 -44.61
N VAL A 20 -19.67 22.98 -45.60
CA VAL A 20 -19.70 21.53 -45.35
C VAL A 20 -18.45 21.09 -44.59
N THR A 21 -17.28 21.63 -44.92
CA THR A 21 -16.03 21.29 -44.24
C THR A 21 -16.04 21.75 -42.78
N VAL A 22 -16.49 22.97 -42.51
CA VAL A 22 -16.62 23.49 -41.13
C VAL A 22 -17.63 22.67 -40.33
N LEU A 23 -18.76 22.29 -40.93
CA LEU A 23 -19.76 21.44 -40.27
C LEU A 23 -19.25 20.01 -40.03
N MET A 24 -18.52 19.42 -40.97
CA MET A 24 -17.92 18.09 -40.81
C MET A 24 -16.84 18.08 -39.73
N VAL A 25 -15.94 19.07 -39.75
CA VAL A 25 -14.91 19.21 -38.70
C VAL A 25 -15.57 19.48 -37.35
N GLY A 26 -16.52 20.42 -37.26
CA GLY A 26 -17.25 20.71 -36.03
C GLY A 26 -18.02 19.49 -35.50
N GLY A 27 -18.64 18.70 -36.38
CA GLY A 27 -19.35 17.48 -36.03
C GLY A 27 -18.43 16.37 -35.51
N ILE A 28 -17.29 16.13 -36.17
CA ILE A 28 -16.29 15.15 -35.74
C ILE A 28 -15.71 15.56 -34.38
N TRP A 29 -15.31 16.82 -34.22
CA TRP A 29 -14.77 17.31 -32.96
C TRP A 29 -15.81 17.25 -31.83
N SER A 30 -17.07 17.63 -32.09
CA SER A 30 -18.14 17.54 -31.08
C SER A 30 -18.43 16.09 -30.69
N PHE A 31 -18.41 15.15 -31.64
CA PHE A 31 -18.61 13.73 -31.36
C PHE A 31 -17.49 13.14 -30.51
N LEU A 32 -16.23 13.53 -30.77
CA LEU A 32 -15.08 13.12 -29.96
C LEU A 32 -15.15 13.74 -28.56
N TYR A 33 -15.44 15.04 -28.44
CA TYR A 33 -15.65 15.70 -27.15
C TYR A 33 -16.79 15.07 -26.36
N LEU A 34 -17.90 14.69 -27.00
CA LEU A 34 -19.01 14.04 -26.32
C LEU A 34 -18.63 12.64 -25.81
N LYS A 35 -17.84 11.89 -26.58
CA LYS A 35 -17.30 10.60 -26.14
C LYS A 35 -16.34 10.74 -24.97
N GLU A 36 -15.42 11.71 -25.03
CA GLU A 36 -14.51 12.00 -23.92
C GLU A 36 -15.27 12.48 -22.69
N ALA A 37 -16.25 13.38 -22.84
CA ALA A 37 -17.07 13.86 -21.73
C ALA A 37 -17.89 12.73 -21.09
N VAL A 38 -18.49 11.83 -21.88
CA VAL A 38 -19.19 10.64 -21.36
C VAL A 38 -18.21 9.69 -20.67
N HIS A 39 -17.00 9.52 -21.19
CA HIS A 39 -15.98 8.70 -20.56
C HIS A 39 -15.53 9.28 -19.21
N VAL A 40 -15.25 10.59 -19.16
CA VAL A 40 -14.88 11.32 -17.94
C VAL A 40 -16.01 11.34 -16.91
N VAL A 41 -17.26 11.51 -17.33
CA VAL A 41 -18.43 11.42 -16.43
C VAL A 41 -18.61 9.99 -15.94
N SER A 42 -18.40 8.97 -16.78
CA SER A 42 -18.49 7.58 -16.36
C SER A 42 -17.41 7.23 -15.33
N ASP A 43 -16.18 7.73 -15.47
CA ASP A 43 -15.09 7.47 -14.53
C ASP A 43 -15.25 8.21 -13.20
N ARG A 44 -16.01 9.32 -13.13
CA ARG A 44 -16.35 10.00 -11.87
C ARG A 44 -17.35 9.24 -11.00
N ASN A 45 -18.04 8.25 -11.56
CA ASN A 45 -19.02 7.45 -10.85
C ASN A 45 -18.40 6.17 -10.27
N TYR A 46 -17.08 6.00 -10.31
CA TYR A 46 -16.42 4.83 -9.73
C TYR A 46 -15.23 5.21 -8.87
N ASP A 47 -15.12 4.52 -7.74
CA ASP A 47 -13.96 4.52 -6.87
C ASP A 47 -13.03 3.40 -7.32
N TYR A 48 -11.78 3.76 -7.55
CA TYR A 48 -10.73 2.85 -7.98
C TYR A 48 -9.75 2.63 -6.84
N VAL A 49 -9.45 1.38 -6.54
CA VAL A 49 -8.40 1.01 -5.59
C VAL A 49 -7.42 0.08 -6.28
N GLY A 50 -6.13 0.42 -6.18
CA GLY A 50 -5.03 -0.39 -6.71
C GLY A 50 -5.02 -0.59 -8.22
N ARG A 51 -5.69 0.29 -8.97
CA ARG A 51 -5.81 0.19 -10.43
C ARG A 51 -4.43 0.10 -11.09
N GLY A 52 -4.14 -1.05 -11.70
CA GLY A 52 -2.89 -1.29 -12.43
C GLY A 52 -1.64 -1.47 -11.55
N GLN A 53 -1.79 -1.57 -10.23
CA GLN A 53 -0.68 -1.89 -9.34
C GLN A 53 -0.32 -3.36 -9.45
N ARG A 54 0.99 -3.65 -9.43
CA ARG A 54 1.55 -5.00 -9.48
C ARG A 54 2.79 -5.04 -8.63
N LEU A 55 3.06 -6.19 -8.04
CA LEU A 55 4.36 -6.46 -7.41
C LEU A 55 5.40 -6.66 -8.52
N LEU A 56 6.44 -5.81 -8.55
CA LEU A 56 7.52 -5.93 -9.53
C LEU A 56 8.51 -6.99 -9.09
N GLU A 57 9.03 -6.82 -7.90
CA GLU A 57 9.96 -7.73 -7.28
C GLU A 57 9.62 -7.86 -5.80
N ASN A 58 9.78 -9.05 -5.28
CA ASN A 58 9.90 -9.28 -3.85
C ASN A 58 10.98 -10.33 -3.62
N ARG A 59 11.66 -10.24 -2.48
CA ARG A 59 12.73 -11.15 -2.10
C ARG A 59 12.91 -11.17 -0.60
N ILE A 60 13.06 -12.36 -0.04
CA ILE A 60 13.49 -12.52 1.35
C ILE A 60 15.02 -12.46 1.40
N ILE A 61 15.54 -11.61 2.27
CA ILE A 61 16.95 -11.50 2.62
C ILE A 61 17.10 -11.79 4.12
N SER A 62 18.27 -12.26 4.54
CA SER A 62 18.59 -12.35 5.96
C SER A 62 19.44 -11.15 6.35
N GLU A 63 19.10 -10.51 7.46
CA GLU A 63 19.97 -9.54 8.11
C GLU A 63 21.23 -10.26 8.62
N GLU A 64 22.41 -9.69 8.39
CA GLU A 64 23.69 -10.38 8.58
C GLU A 64 24.08 -10.53 10.06
N ALA A 65 23.73 -9.55 10.91
CA ALA A 65 24.10 -9.57 12.32
C ALA A 65 23.15 -10.43 13.18
N THR A 66 21.87 -10.45 12.84
CA THR A 66 20.80 -11.08 13.64
C THR A 66 20.25 -12.36 13.01
N GLY A 67 20.47 -12.58 11.71
CA GLY A 67 19.85 -13.69 10.97
C GLY A 67 18.34 -13.48 10.74
N ILE A 68 17.81 -12.30 11.04
CA ILE A 68 16.37 -12.03 10.93
C ILE A 68 15.97 -11.93 9.46
N PRO A 69 14.92 -12.65 9.03
CA PRO A 69 14.41 -12.54 7.67
C PRO A 69 13.73 -11.18 7.45
N ILE A 70 14.06 -10.54 6.35
CA ILE A 70 13.48 -9.27 5.89
C ILE A 70 12.95 -9.49 4.48
N LEU A 71 11.69 -9.16 4.25
CA LEU A 71 11.12 -9.08 2.92
C LEU A 71 11.45 -7.72 2.32
N ALA A 72 12.13 -7.70 1.18
CA ALA A 72 12.28 -6.51 0.36
C ALA A 72 11.35 -6.60 -0.84
N TYR A 73 10.52 -5.60 -1.10
CA TYR A 73 9.53 -5.64 -2.17
C TYR A 73 9.24 -4.26 -2.76
N SER A 74 8.86 -4.21 -4.05
CA SER A 74 8.52 -2.98 -4.78
C SER A 74 7.29 -3.16 -5.66
N PHE A 75 6.51 -2.09 -5.82
CA PHE A 75 5.37 -2.08 -6.74
C PHE A 75 5.66 -1.34 -8.05
N LYS A 76 4.91 -1.67 -9.10
CA LYS A 76 5.08 -1.14 -10.47
C LYS A 76 4.66 0.31 -10.61
N LYS A 77 3.66 0.70 -9.84
CA LYS A 77 3.10 2.04 -9.83
C LYS A 77 2.77 2.36 -8.39
N GLU A 78 3.43 3.39 -7.89
CA GLU A 78 3.22 3.88 -6.54
C GLU A 78 2.94 5.37 -6.66
N ASP A 79 1.69 5.68 -6.99
CA ASP A 79 1.20 7.06 -7.06
C ASP A 79 0.59 7.39 -5.69
N LYS A 80 0.96 8.53 -5.11
CA LYS A 80 0.43 8.98 -3.80
C LYS A 80 -1.10 9.02 -3.77
N ASN A 81 -1.76 9.20 -4.93
CA ASN A 81 -3.22 9.24 -5.05
C ASN A 81 -3.87 7.86 -5.28
N ASN A 82 -3.07 6.81 -5.48
CA ASN A 82 -3.51 5.44 -5.69
C ASN A 82 -2.51 4.53 -5.00
N ALA A 83 -2.40 4.65 -3.68
CA ALA A 83 -1.58 3.79 -2.84
C ALA A 83 -2.19 2.38 -2.76
N PRO A 84 -1.39 1.32 -2.74
CA PRO A 84 -1.90 -0.05 -2.64
C PRO A 84 -2.59 -0.25 -1.30
N TYR A 85 -3.84 -0.70 -1.32
CA TYR A 85 -4.36 -1.48 -0.20
C TYR A 85 -3.76 -2.88 -0.35
N TYR A 86 -2.76 -3.18 0.48
CA TYR A 86 -2.09 -4.46 0.50
C TYR A 86 -2.03 -5.04 1.91
N THR A 87 -1.86 -6.35 1.98
CA THR A 87 -1.60 -7.06 3.23
C THR A 87 -0.54 -8.14 3.00
N ILE A 88 0.24 -8.45 4.03
CA ILE A 88 1.34 -9.39 3.96
C ILE A 88 1.14 -10.49 5.00
N GLY A 89 0.98 -11.71 4.51
CA GLY A 89 0.96 -12.94 5.29
C GLY A 89 2.34 -13.55 5.45
N SER A 90 2.34 -14.80 5.92
CA SER A 90 3.50 -15.69 6.01
C SER A 90 3.82 -16.36 4.68
N GLN A 91 2.82 -16.55 3.83
CA GLN A 91 2.95 -17.21 2.53
C GLN A 91 2.68 -16.26 1.37
N TYR A 92 1.79 -15.28 1.53
CA TYR A 92 1.36 -14.43 0.43
C TYR A 92 1.45 -12.94 0.72
N ILE A 93 1.64 -12.15 -0.34
CA ILE A 93 1.32 -10.71 -0.37
C ILE A 93 0.08 -10.55 -1.22
N ALA A 94 -0.94 -9.85 -0.72
CA ALA A 94 -2.19 -9.61 -1.42
C ALA A 94 -2.47 -8.11 -1.58
N LEU A 95 -3.08 -7.74 -2.70
CA LEU A 95 -3.47 -6.38 -3.06
C LEU A 95 -4.91 -6.35 -3.57
N GLN A 96 -5.60 -5.26 -3.28
CA GLN A 96 -6.90 -4.95 -3.88
C GLN A 96 -6.71 -4.28 -5.26
N ASP A 97 -7.41 -4.81 -6.27
CA ASP A 97 -7.56 -4.22 -7.61
C ASP A 97 -9.07 -4.14 -7.89
N SER A 98 -9.67 -2.97 -7.64
CA SER A 98 -11.13 -2.79 -7.71
C SER A 98 -11.55 -1.53 -8.45
N LYS A 99 -12.76 -1.61 -9.00
CA LYS A 99 -13.57 -0.53 -9.54
C LYS A 99 -15.00 -0.74 -9.06
N LEU A 100 -15.47 0.12 -8.16
CA LEU A 100 -16.79 0.04 -7.55
C LEU A 100 -17.53 1.36 -7.76
N ILE A 101 -18.85 1.35 -7.88
CA ILE A 101 -19.66 2.56 -8.08
C ILE A 101 -19.47 3.51 -6.89
N SER A 102 -19.17 4.78 -7.12
CA SER A 102 -19.13 5.79 -6.06
C SER A 102 -20.54 6.11 -5.56
N GLY A 103 -20.76 6.07 -4.24
CA GLY A 103 -22.05 6.37 -3.60
C GLY A 103 -22.61 5.25 -2.72
N GLU A 104 -23.68 5.57 -1.99
CA GLU A 104 -24.29 4.69 -0.97
C GLU A 104 -25.22 3.61 -1.58
N ASP A 105 -25.94 3.93 -2.66
CA ASP A 105 -26.87 2.99 -3.32
C ASP A 105 -26.15 2.06 -4.29
N LYS A 106 -25.27 1.19 -3.78
CA LYS A 106 -24.56 0.20 -4.62
C LYS A 106 -25.58 -0.79 -5.21
N LYS A 107 -25.69 -0.80 -6.53
CA LYS A 107 -26.49 -1.76 -7.28
C LYS A 107 -25.58 -2.56 -8.19
N LYS A 108 -26.03 -3.76 -8.56
CA LYS A 108 -25.31 -4.60 -9.50
C LYS A 108 -25.06 -3.86 -10.80
N ASP A 109 -23.79 -3.65 -11.14
CA ASP A 109 -23.36 -3.03 -12.38
C ASP A 109 -22.35 -3.93 -13.11
N ALA A 110 -22.48 -3.98 -14.44
CA ALA A 110 -21.67 -4.87 -15.27
C ALA A 110 -20.21 -4.42 -15.41
N ASN A 111 -19.90 -3.16 -15.07
CA ASN A 111 -18.57 -2.58 -15.18
C ASN A 111 -17.78 -2.65 -13.87
N GLU A 112 -18.42 -3.04 -12.76
CA GLU A 112 -17.73 -3.22 -11.49
C GLU A 112 -16.83 -4.46 -11.52
N TYR A 113 -15.73 -4.37 -10.78
CA TYR A 113 -14.93 -5.52 -10.42
C TYR A 113 -14.29 -5.30 -9.06
N PHE A 114 -14.12 -6.39 -8.33
CA PHE A 114 -13.28 -6.43 -7.15
C PHE A 114 -12.43 -7.67 -7.24
N ARG A 115 -11.11 -7.48 -7.36
CA ARG A 115 -10.17 -8.57 -7.45
C ARG A 115 -9.15 -8.47 -6.34
N ILE A 116 -8.90 -9.60 -5.70
CA ILE A 116 -7.71 -9.78 -4.87
C ILE A 116 -6.63 -10.34 -5.77
N ARG A 117 -5.52 -9.60 -5.88
CA ARG A 117 -4.32 -10.07 -6.55
C ARG A 117 -3.31 -10.48 -5.51
N TYR A 118 -2.71 -11.65 -5.64
CA TYR A 118 -1.78 -12.14 -4.64
C TYR A 118 -0.58 -12.84 -5.26
N TYR A 119 0.50 -12.92 -4.49
CA TYR A 119 1.80 -13.39 -4.90
C TYR A 119 2.41 -14.26 -3.81
N GLU A 120 3.08 -15.35 -4.18
CA GLU A 120 3.91 -16.10 -3.23
C GLU A 120 5.10 -15.27 -2.74
N LEU A 121 5.23 -15.21 -1.42
CA LEU A 121 6.17 -14.38 -0.71
C LEU A 121 7.62 -14.88 -0.92
N GLY A 122 8.48 -13.97 -1.40
CA GLY A 122 9.89 -14.21 -1.68
C GLY A 122 10.20 -14.92 -3.00
N GLN A 123 9.20 -15.30 -3.81
CA GLN A 123 9.38 -16.21 -4.94
C GLN A 123 8.84 -15.66 -6.26
N GLU A 124 7.65 -15.07 -6.23
CA GLU A 124 6.90 -14.77 -7.46
C GLU A 124 7.16 -13.34 -7.97
N LYS A 125 7.22 -13.17 -9.30
CA LYS A 125 7.31 -11.85 -9.96
C LYS A 125 6.22 -11.73 -11.03
N GLY A 126 5.73 -10.51 -11.28
CA GLY A 126 4.91 -10.21 -12.46
C GLY A 126 3.42 -9.99 -12.15
N GLU A 127 2.55 -10.67 -12.89
CA GLU A 127 1.10 -10.40 -12.82
C GLU A 127 0.41 -10.98 -11.58
N GLY A 128 0.96 -12.02 -10.95
CA GLY A 128 0.36 -12.65 -9.77
C GLY A 128 -0.94 -13.39 -10.06
N HIS A 129 -1.44 -14.08 -9.05
CA HIS A 129 -2.72 -14.77 -9.08
C HIS A 129 -3.87 -13.79 -8.79
N THR A 130 -5.07 -14.05 -9.32
CA THR A 130 -6.23 -13.19 -9.10
C THR A 130 -7.47 -13.97 -8.75
N ILE A 131 -8.19 -13.51 -7.72
CA ILE A 131 -9.52 -13.99 -7.34
C ILE A 131 -10.52 -12.85 -7.54
N ASP A 132 -11.57 -13.10 -8.31
CA ASP A 132 -12.67 -12.16 -8.54
C ASP A 132 -13.71 -12.30 -7.42
N VAL A 133 -13.48 -11.61 -6.31
CA VAL A 133 -14.31 -11.72 -5.10
C VAL A 133 -15.71 -11.15 -5.30
N LEU A 134 -15.87 -10.16 -6.20
CA LEU A 134 -17.19 -9.65 -6.57
C LEU A 134 -18.06 -10.78 -7.14
N LYS A 135 -17.52 -11.62 -8.03
CA LYS A 135 -18.25 -12.78 -8.55
C LYS A 135 -18.57 -13.82 -7.49
N LEU A 136 -17.72 -13.99 -6.48
CA LEU A 136 -17.98 -14.93 -5.39
C LEU A 136 -19.17 -14.46 -4.55
N VAL A 137 -19.18 -13.20 -4.12
CA VAL A 137 -20.28 -12.66 -3.30
C VAL A 137 -21.58 -12.50 -4.09
N GLN A 138 -21.50 -12.24 -5.40
CA GLN A 138 -22.69 -12.24 -6.27
C GLN A 138 -23.38 -13.60 -6.36
N LYS A 139 -22.63 -14.71 -6.26
CA LYS A 139 -23.22 -16.05 -6.15
C LYS A 139 -23.91 -16.28 -4.81
N MET A 140 -23.49 -15.55 -3.76
CA MET A 140 -24.12 -15.57 -2.44
C MET A 140 -25.33 -14.63 -2.33
N GLY A 141 -25.63 -13.84 -3.38
CA GLY A 141 -26.80 -12.97 -3.46
C GLY A 141 -26.52 -11.48 -3.21
N TYR A 142 -25.26 -11.07 -3.06
CA TYR A 142 -24.90 -9.66 -2.96
C TYR A 142 -24.86 -9.00 -4.35
N ASP A 143 -25.32 -7.77 -4.46
CA ASP A 143 -25.29 -7.04 -5.74
C ASP A 143 -23.90 -6.45 -6.05
N SER A 144 -23.23 -5.91 -5.03
CA SER A 144 -21.91 -5.28 -5.09
C SER A 144 -21.15 -5.44 -3.76
N ILE A 145 -20.02 -4.75 -3.60
CA ILE A 145 -19.19 -4.67 -2.40
C ILE A 145 -19.11 -3.21 -1.95
N GLU A 146 -19.33 -2.96 -0.66
CA GLU A 146 -19.35 -1.60 -0.11
C GLU A 146 -17.98 -1.13 0.42
N GLY A 147 -17.17 -2.04 0.97
CA GLY A 147 -15.91 -1.67 1.63
C GLY A 147 -14.65 -2.15 0.92
N ASN A 148 -13.52 -1.90 1.56
CA ASN A 148 -12.19 -2.31 1.08
C ASN A 148 -11.73 -3.61 1.74
N MET A 149 -10.62 -4.11 1.21
CA MET A 149 -9.79 -5.13 1.82
C MET A 149 -9.21 -4.62 3.15
N ARG A 150 -9.20 -5.48 4.17
CA ARG A 150 -8.50 -5.22 5.44
C ARG A 150 -6.99 -5.20 5.24
N SER A 151 -6.28 -4.40 6.03
CA SER A 151 -4.81 -4.33 6.04
C SER A 151 -4.15 -5.57 6.68
N SER A 152 -4.92 -6.36 7.42
CA SER A 152 -4.45 -7.58 8.09
C SER A 152 -4.68 -8.83 7.24
N MET A 153 -3.69 -9.73 7.25
CA MET A 153 -3.82 -11.08 6.70
C MET A 153 -4.30 -12.01 7.80
N PHE A 154 -5.29 -12.85 7.52
CA PHE A 154 -5.85 -13.79 8.47
C PHE A 154 -5.42 -15.22 8.18
N THR A 155 -5.43 -16.09 9.18
CA THR A 155 -5.06 -17.50 9.02
C THR A 155 -5.83 -18.40 9.98
N ASP A 156 -6.00 -19.66 9.57
CA ASP A 156 -6.44 -20.77 10.42
C ASP A 156 -5.27 -21.68 10.87
N GLY A 157 -4.03 -21.25 10.60
CA GLY A 157 -2.79 -22.00 10.82
C GLY A 157 -2.37 -22.88 9.63
N LYS A 158 -3.20 -23.00 8.59
CA LYS A 158 -2.90 -23.77 7.39
C LYS A 158 -2.98 -22.91 6.12
N ASP A 159 -4.12 -22.26 5.91
CA ASP A 159 -4.37 -21.39 4.77
C ASP A 159 -4.36 -19.91 5.22
N GLU A 160 -4.16 -19.00 4.25
CA GLU A 160 -4.22 -17.55 4.45
C GLU A 160 -5.44 -16.95 3.78
N TYR A 161 -5.99 -15.93 4.43
CA TYR A 161 -7.27 -15.34 4.10
C TYR A 161 -7.15 -13.83 4.07
N VAL A 162 -7.76 -13.25 3.05
CA VAL A 162 -7.97 -11.81 2.96
C VAL A 162 -9.38 -11.48 3.39
N ALA A 163 -9.53 -10.55 4.31
CA ALA A 163 -10.83 -10.07 4.75
C ALA A 163 -11.25 -8.81 3.97
N PHE A 164 -12.54 -8.66 3.72
CA PHE A 164 -13.12 -7.47 3.09
C PHE A 164 -14.57 -7.29 3.54
N ASN A 165 -15.01 -6.04 3.65
CA ASN A 165 -16.38 -5.72 4.03
C ASN A 165 -17.29 -5.80 2.79
N VAL A 166 -18.16 -6.82 2.72
CA VAL A 166 -19.10 -6.96 1.60
C VAL A 166 -20.24 -5.94 1.71
N THR A 167 -20.69 -5.68 2.94
CA THR A 167 -21.54 -4.54 3.29
C THR A 167 -20.87 -3.80 4.45
N LYS A 168 -21.40 -2.62 4.83
CA LYS A 168 -20.92 -1.87 5.99
C LYS A 168 -20.79 -2.71 7.26
N ASN A 169 -21.67 -3.70 7.44
CA ASN A 169 -21.73 -4.51 8.65
C ASN A 169 -21.51 -6.00 8.38
N ASN A 170 -20.95 -6.42 7.24
CA ASN A 170 -20.67 -7.84 7.01
C ASN A 170 -19.23 -8.02 6.54
N LEU A 171 -18.43 -8.72 7.32
CA LEU A 171 -17.05 -9.07 6.99
C LEU A 171 -17.02 -10.47 6.37
N LEU A 172 -16.37 -10.62 5.21
CA LEU A 172 -16.14 -11.92 4.59
C LEU A 172 -14.64 -12.16 4.39
N PHE A 173 -14.26 -13.43 4.37
CA PHE A 173 -12.89 -13.89 4.18
C PHE A 173 -12.78 -14.69 2.89
N VAL A 174 -11.81 -14.37 2.04
CA VAL A 174 -11.47 -15.19 0.86
C VAL A 174 -10.20 -15.99 1.14
N ASN A 175 -10.26 -17.30 0.97
CA ASN A 175 -9.10 -18.18 1.08
C ASN A 175 -8.24 -18.04 -0.18
N LEU A 176 -6.98 -17.63 -0.03
CA LEU A 176 -6.09 -17.37 -1.17
C LEU A 176 -5.67 -18.64 -1.91
N ASN A 177 -5.59 -19.77 -1.21
CA ASN A 177 -5.20 -21.06 -1.79
C ASN A 177 -6.34 -21.69 -2.60
N LYS A 178 -7.58 -21.62 -2.08
CA LYS A 178 -8.77 -22.23 -2.70
C LYS A 178 -9.46 -21.30 -3.70
N GLY A 179 -9.34 -19.98 -3.53
CA GLY A 179 -10.05 -19.00 -4.36
C GLY A 179 -11.55 -18.92 -4.07
N GLU A 180 -11.95 -19.21 -2.83
CA GLU A 180 -13.35 -19.32 -2.39
C GLU A 180 -13.57 -18.54 -1.09
N ILE A 181 -14.82 -18.14 -0.83
CA ILE A 181 -15.20 -17.54 0.46
C ILE A 181 -15.10 -18.61 1.54
N ALA A 182 -14.50 -18.27 2.68
CA ALA A 182 -14.35 -19.17 3.81
C ALA A 182 -15.72 -19.56 4.37
N GLU A 183 -15.93 -20.85 4.62
CA GLU A 183 -17.13 -21.34 5.30
C GLU A 183 -17.10 -21.04 6.81
N THR A 184 -15.89 -20.89 7.37
CA THR A 184 -15.65 -20.59 8.78
C THR A 184 -14.63 -19.49 8.89
N ASP A 185 -14.89 -18.53 9.78
CA ASP A 185 -13.99 -17.40 9.98
C ASP A 185 -12.63 -17.85 10.55
N PRO A 186 -11.52 -17.33 10.01
CA PRO A 186 -10.22 -17.48 10.64
C PRO A 186 -10.24 -16.82 12.02
N LYS A 187 -9.36 -17.29 12.92
CA LYS A 187 -9.29 -16.80 14.31
C LYS A 187 -7.94 -16.19 14.67
N MET A 188 -7.02 -16.15 13.70
CA MET A 188 -5.68 -15.65 13.89
C MET A 188 -5.36 -14.62 12.80
N ILE A 189 -4.54 -13.66 13.17
CA ILE A 189 -3.95 -12.68 12.26
C ILE A 189 -2.48 -13.06 12.09
N VAL A 190 -1.97 -12.90 10.87
CA VAL A 190 -0.54 -12.94 10.63
C VAL A 190 0.02 -11.57 11.01
N ASP A 191 0.78 -11.54 12.10
CA ASP A 191 1.39 -10.32 12.62
C ASP A 191 2.92 -10.46 12.67
N TYR A 192 3.61 -9.33 12.58
CA TYR A 192 5.07 -9.20 12.59
C TYR A 192 5.51 -8.05 13.49
N GLY A 193 6.70 -8.18 14.07
CA GLY A 193 7.26 -7.17 14.97
C GLY A 193 7.03 -7.54 16.44
N TYR A 194 6.70 -6.54 17.25
CA TYR A 194 6.55 -6.71 18.69
C TYR A 194 5.37 -7.61 19.07
N SER A 195 5.44 -8.20 20.26
CA SER A 195 4.42 -9.11 20.77
C SER A 195 4.13 -8.88 22.24
N GLY A 196 2.97 -9.33 22.71
CA GLY A 196 2.51 -9.09 24.08
C GLY A 196 2.51 -7.60 24.39
N PHE A 197 2.96 -7.22 25.59
CA PHE A 197 2.98 -5.81 25.99
C PHE A 197 3.86 -4.93 25.10
N TYR A 198 4.81 -5.49 24.36
CA TYR A 198 5.66 -4.68 23.50
C TYR A 198 4.93 -4.17 22.25
N GLN A 199 3.74 -4.69 21.92
CA GLN A 199 2.94 -4.21 20.76
C GLN A 199 2.55 -2.73 20.87
N ILE A 200 2.49 -2.16 22.08
CA ILE A 200 2.24 -0.73 22.27
C ILE A 200 3.47 0.16 22.02
N LEU A 201 4.64 -0.44 21.76
CA LEU A 201 5.83 0.33 21.43
C LEU A 201 5.67 0.99 20.06
N PRO A 202 5.79 2.33 19.97
CA PRO A 202 5.93 2.97 18.67
C PRO A 202 7.32 2.63 18.08
N ALA A 203 7.57 3.06 16.85
CA ALA A 203 8.91 3.02 16.30
C ALA A 203 9.91 3.81 17.17
N PRO A 204 11.16 3.34 17.30
CA PRO A 204 12.18 4.02 18.08
C PRO A 204 12.59 5.35 17.47
N LYS A 205 12.83 6.32 18.34
CA LYS A 205 13.62 7.51 18.01
C LYS A 205 15.09 7.18 18.15
N PHE A 206 15.89 7.63 17.19
CA PHE A 206 17.34 7.48 17.17
C PHE A 206 17.96 8.63 16.38
N GLU A 207 19.25 8.85 16.57
CA GLU A 207 20.03 9.84 15.82
C GLU A 207 20.99 9.13 14.86
N THR A 208 21.17 9.68 13.67
CA THR A 208 22.26 9.30 12.74
C THR A 208 22.79 10.57 12.08
N LYS A 209 24.09 10.83 12.23
CA LYS A 209 24.70 12.07 11.72
C LYS A 209 25.08 11.88 10.26
N LYS A 210 25.73 10.75 9.95
CA LYS A 210 26.23 10.44 8.61
C LYS A 210 25.09 10.23 7.61
N TYR A 211 23.98 9.64 8.04
CA TYR A 211 22.85 9.32 7.17
C TYR A 211 21.62 10.21 7.41
N SER A 212 21.80 11.36 8.04
CA SER A 212 20.69 12.27 8.39
C SER A 212 19.80 12.68 7.21
N LEU A 213 20.36 12.80 5.99
CA LEU A 213 19.57 13.10 4.79
C LEU A 213 18.71 11.92 4.37
N ASP A 214 19.28 10.71 4.32
CA ASP A 214 18.53 9.48 4.01
C ASP A 214 17.49 9.19 5.09
N ARG A 215 17.83 9.39 6.36
CA ARG A 215 16.90 9.20 7.48
C ARG A 215 15.63 10.03 7.35
N ASN A 216 15.72 11.22 6.78
CA ASN A 216 14.55 12.08 6.53
C ASN A 216 13.63 11.54 5.43
N LYS A 217 14.15 10.70 4.53
CA LYS A 217 13.40 10.03 3.47
C LYS A 217 12.93 8.63 3.85
N ILE A 218 13.25 8.17 5.06
CA ILE A 218 12.94 6.81 5.49
C ILE A 218 11.94 6.89 6.62
N ASP A 219 10.79 6.27 6.43
CA ASP A 219 9.87 6.01 7.52
C ASP A 219 10.22 4.67 8.17
N VAL A 220 10.13 4.63 9.50
CA VAL A 220 10.35 3.42 10.28
C VAL A 220 9.11 3.27 11.14
N GLY A 221 8.26 2.31 10.81
CA GLY A 221 6.98 2.03 11.46
C GLY A 221 6.97 0.60 12.02
N GLY A 222 7.56 0.40 13.20
CA GLY A 222 7.64 -0.92 13.81
C GLY A 222 8.43 -1.91 12.94
N CYS A 223 7.76 -2.94 12.40
CA CYS A 223 8.36 -3.91 11.50
C CYS A 223 8.50 -3.42 10.05
N TRP A 224 7.88 -2.28 9.70
CA TRP A 224 7.89 -1.69 8.36
C TRP A 224 8.98 -0.61 8.25
N ILE A 225 9.71 -0.62 7.15
CA ILE A 225 10.70 0.40 6.81
C ILE A 225 10.50 0.79 5.35
N ASP A 226 10.07 2.02 5.13
CA ASP A 226 9.70 2.54 3.82
C ASP A 226 10.61 3.70 3.41
N TYR A 227 10.93 3.77 2.13
CA TYR A 227 11.69 4.86 1.54
C TYR A 227 10.76 5.73 0.69
N GLU A 228 10.68 7.01 1.01
CA GLU A 228 9.79 7.98 0.38
C GLU A 228 10.10 8.18 -1.12
N TYR A 229 9.02 8.36 -1.90
CA TYR A 229 9.06 8.78 -3.30
C TYR A 229 9.81 10.08 -3.48
N ASP A 230 10.80 10.05 -4.36
CA ASP A 230 11.35 11.25 -4.98
C ASP A 230 11.06 11.16 -6.47
N ASP A 231 10.25 12.08 -7.02
CA ASP A 231 9.91 12.13 -8.45
C ASP A 231 11.17 12.28 -9.34
N GLU A 232 12.32 12.64 -8.75
CA GLU A 232 13.62 12.69 -9.42
C GLU A 232 14.31 11.32 -9.55
N ASP A 233 13.92 10.31 -8.75
CA ASP A 233 14.57 8.99 -8.77
C ASP A 233 14.24 8.19 -10.04
N GLU A 234 13.09 8.43 -10.68
CA GLU A 234 12.74 7.83 -11.99
C GLU A 234 13.67 8.30 -13.13
N LYS A 235 14.39 9.42 -12.96
CA LYS A 235 15.35 9.92 -13.96
C LYS A 235 16.73 9.26 -13.87
N VAL A 236 16.98 8.43 -12.85
CA VAL A 236 18.31 7.88 -12.55
C VAL A 236 18.49 6.44 -13.08
N GLU A 237 17.60 5.93 -13.95
CA GLU A 237 17.86 4.66 -14.65
C GLU A 237 18.99 4.77 -15.70
N THR A 238 19.51 5.97 -15.98
CA THR A 238 20.64 6.15 -16.91
C THR A 238 21.69 7.13 -16.40
N SER A 239 22.39 6.82 -15.30
CA SER A 239 23.82 7.21 -15.19
C SER A 239 24.54 6.61 -13.97
N SER A 240 25.51 5.75 -14.30
CA SER A 240 26.77 5.51 -13.59
C SER A 240 26.77 5.27 -12.07
N SER A 241 27.20 4.06 -11.73
CA SER A 241 27.70 3.64 -10.43
C SER A 241 28.63 4.66 -9.76
N SER A 242 28.18 5.26 -8.67
CA SER A 242 29.07 5.78 -7.62
C SER A 242 28.37 5.72 -6.26
N THR A 243 28.67 4.68 -5.48
CA THR A 243 28.11 4.43 -4.13
C THR A 243 28.77 5.28 -3.04
N GLU A 244 29.31 6.45 -3.37
CA GLU A 244 30.05 7.31 -2.44
C GLU A 244 29.40 8.70 -2.38
N ARG A 245 28.83 9.09 -1.23
CA ARG A 245 28.05 10.33 -1.07
C ARG A 245 28.54 11.18 0.08
N LEU A 246 28.56 12.50 -0.05
CA LEU A 246 29.09 13.38 0.98
C LEU A 246 28.13 13.46 2.19
N ASP A 247 28.65 13.30 3.42
CA ASP A 247 27.94 13.58 4.66
C ASP A 247 27.74 15.09 4.86
N ARG A 248 27.13 15.51 5.98
CA ARG A 248 26.93 16.93 6.31
C ARG A 248 28.22 17.75 6.35
N ASN A 249 29.38 17.10 6.45
CA ASN A 249 30.70 17.73 6.48
C ASN A 249 31.46 17.58 5.15
N GLY A 250 30.85 17.06 4.09
CA GLY A 250 31.52 16.85 2.81
C GLY A 250 32.32 15.55 2.72
N VAL A 251 32.04 14.52 3.52
CA VAL A 251 32.79 13.25 3.55
C VAL A 251 32.03 12.13 2.87
N LYS A 252 32.65 11.45 1.90
CA LYS A 252 32.04 10.30 1.22
C LYS A 252 31.71 9.15 2.19
N VAL A 253 30.42 8.93 2.43
CA VAL A 253 29.81 7.81 3.13
C VAL A 253 29.23 6.85 2.10
N LYS A 254 29.53 5.57 2.29
CA LYS A 254 28.97 4.48 1.50
C LYS A 254 27.67 4.02 2.14
N ASP A 255 26.66 3.76 1.31
CA ASP A 255 25.42 3.14 1.77
C ASP A 255 25.72 1.77 2.39
N SER A 256 25.03 1.46 3.48
CA SER A 256 25.01 0.10 3.98
C SER A 256 24.33 -0.82 2.96
N LYS A 257 24.59 -2.12 3.07
CA LYS A 257 23.96 -3.11 2.18
C LYS A 257 22.44 -3.07 2.30
N LEU A 258 21.91 -2.95 3.51
CA LEU A 258 20.47 -2.90 3.76
C LEU A 258 19.86 -1.58 3.25
N LEU A 259 20.54 -0.45 3.42
CA LEU A 259 20.09 0.84 2.87
C LEU A 259 20.07 0.84 1.33
N THR A 260 21.06 0.20 0.70
CA THR A 260 21.08 0.04 -0.77
C THR A 260 19.87 -0.78 -1.25
N LEU A 261 19.51 -1.84 -0.52
CA LEU A 261 18.33 -2.65 -0.83
C LEU A 261 17.04 -1.87 -0.58
N LEU A 262 16.94 -1.15 0.53
CA LEU A 262 15.79 -0.27 0.81
C LEU A 262 15.60 0.77 -0.30
N LYS A 263 16.66 1.42 -0.79
CA LYS A 263 16.55 2.37 -1.92
C LYS A 263 16.12 1.69 -3.23
N LYS A 264 16.54 0.44 -3.46
CA LYS A 264 16.15 -0.32 -4.66
C LYS A 264 14.68 -0.77 -4.59
N TYR A 265 14.28 -1.36 -3.47
CA TYR A 265 12.97 -1.99 -3.32
C TYR A 265 11.91 -1.03 -2.78
N ARG A 266 12.30 0.07 -2.14
CA ARG A 266 11.44 1.04 -1.44
C ARG A 266 10.82 0.54 -0.16
N HIS A 267 10.48 -0.75 -0.07
CA HIS A 267 9.87 -1.32 1.12
C HIS A 267 10.69 -2.47 1.69
N LEU A 268 10.85 -2.46 3.01
CA LEU A 268 11.35 -3.59 3.79
C LEU A 268 10.36 -3.92 4.91
N LEU A 269 10.08 -5.21 5.10
CA LEU A 269 9.29 -5.73 6.21
C LEU A 269 10.12 -6.76 6.99
N ILE A 270 10.23 -6.59 8.30
CA ILE A 270 10.87 -7.55 9.20
C ILE A 270 9.92 -8.74 9.42
N LEU A 271 10.23 -9.90 8.84
CA LEU A 271 9.41 -11.12 8.91
C LEU A 271 9.64 -11.92 10.21
N LYS A 272 9.58 -11.24 11.35
CA LYS A 272 9.80 -11.87 12.66
C LYS A 272 8.69 -11.52 13.62
N GLN A 273 8.04 -12.56 14.16
CA GLN A 273 7.19 -12.45 15.34
C GLN A 273 8.05 -12.32 16.59
N ASN A 274 7.53 -11.59 17.58
CA ASN A 274 8.17 -11.38 18.87
C ASN A 274 9.54 -10.71 18.75
N LEU A 275 9.66 -9.71 17.88
CA LEU A 275 10.84 -8.87 17.72
C LEU A 275 11.19 -8.23 19.07
N THR A 276 12.47 -8.26 19.44
CA THR A 276 12.94 -7.58 20.66
C THR A 276 13.46 -6.18 20.35
N MET A 277 13.48 -5.31 21.37
CA MET A 277 14.02 -3.94 21.23
C MET A 277 15.48 -3.93 20.78
N GLU A 278 16.29 -4.91 21.19
CA GLU A 278 17.70 -5.00 20.78
C GLU A 278 17.85 -5.50 19.33
N GLU A 279 16.97 -6.40 18.89
CA GLU A 279 16.92 -6.82 17.49
C GLU A 279 16.50 -5.66 16.58
N GLU A 280 15.46 -4.89 16.95
CA GLU A 280 15.05 -3.71 16.18
C GLU A 280 16.19 -2.68 16.07
N LYS A 281 16.87 -2.37 17.18
CA LYS A 281 18.09 -1.52 17.17
C LYS A 281 19.14 -2.06 16.21
N THR A 282 19.33 -3.37 16.18
CA THR A 282 20.35 -4.00 15.34
C THR A 282 19.97 -3.88 13.86
N VAL A 283 18.71 -4.11 13.49
CA VAL A 283 18.22 -3.89 12.12
C VAL A 283 18.39 -2.42 11.71
N ILE A 284 18.05 -1.47 12.58
CA ILE A 284 18.23 -0.03 12.31
C ILE A 284 19.73 0.30 12.16
N LYS A 285 20.62 -0.30 12.95
CA LYS A 285 22.07 -0.12 12.78
C LYS A 285 22.59 -0.76 11.50
N SER A 286 21.95 -1.82 11.00
CA SER A 286 22.27 -2.38 9.68
C SER A 286 21.87 -1.44 8.54
N LEU A 287 20.86 -0.58 8.72
CA LEU A 287 20.57 0.54 7.83
C LEU A 287 21.57 1.69 8.03
N PHE A 288 21.76 2.11 9.28
CA PHE A 288 22.53 3.27 9.70
C PHE A 288 23.60 2.88 10.74
N PRO A 289 24.82 2.52 10.32
CA PRO A 289 25.84 2.00 11.24
C PRO A 289 26.26 2.95 12.38
N ASP A 290 26.04 4.26 12.22
CA ASP A 290 26.30 5.26 13.26
C ASP A 290 25.06 5.60 14.11
N ALA A 291 23.95 4.86 13.96
CA ALA A 291 22.74 5.13 14.72
C ALA A 291 22.96 4.93 16.23
N ASP A 292 22.55 5.93 17.00
CA ASP A 292 22.67 5.97 18.45
C ASP A 292 21.46 6.65 19.13
N HIS A 293 21.52 6.79 20.46
CA HIS A 293 20.49 7.43 21.29
C HIS A 293 19.07 6.85 21.13
N PHE A 294 18.96 5.53 20.95
CA PHE A 294 17.68 4.84 20.83
C PHE A 294 16.76 5.05 22.04
N SER A 295 15.51 5.42 21.76
CA SER A 295 14.49 5.61 22.78
C SER A 295 13.07 5.40 22.24
N TRP A 296 12.19 4.94 23.11
CA TRP A 296 10.76 4.74 22.85
C TRP A 296 9.96 5.63 23.76
N SER A 297 8.89 6.21 23.23
CA SER A 297 8.03 7.10 23.99
C SER A 297 6.71 6.41 24.29
N ILE A 298 6.45 6.16 25.57
CA ILE A 298 5.26 5.45 26.03
C ILE A 298 4.20 6.46 26.44
N SER A 299 3.00 6.33 25.87
CA SER A 299 1.88 7.22 26.17
C SER A 299 1.39 7.07 27.61
N ALA A 300 0.96 8.18 28.19
CA ALA A 300 0.50 8.28 29.58
C ALA A 300 -0.51 7.22 30.04
N PRO A 301 -1.50 6.79 29.22
CA PRO A 301 -2.45 5.76 29.65
C PRO A 301 -1.78 4.40 29.95
N TYR A 302 -0.64 4.11 29.35
CA TYR A 302 0.05 2.82 29.45
C TYR A 302 1.16 2.80 30.51
N THR A 303 1.38 3.90 31.22
CA THR A 303 2.42 4.00 32.25
C THR A 303 1.83 3.98 33.65
N LYS A 304 2.58 3.43 34.62
CA LYS A 304 2.21 3.42 36.05
C LYS A 304 2.14 4.84 36.63
N SER A 305 2.91 5.78 36.08
CA SER A 305 2.91 7.18 36.53
C SER A 305 1.71 7.98 36.03
N GLY A 306 1.01 7.50 34.98
CA GLY A 306 -0.02 8.28 34.29
C GLY A 306 0.55 9.46 33.49
N GLN A 307 1.87 9.46 33.21
CA GLN A 307 2.55 10.47 32.40
C GLN A 307 3.29 9.83 31.24
N LYS A 308 3.59 10.62 30.20
CA LYS A 308 4.38 10.17 29.07
C LYS A 308 5.81 9.88 29.53
N GLU A 309 6.30 8.68 29.30
CA GLU A 309 7.64 8.24 29.72
C GLU A 309 8.51 7.86 28.52
N ILE A 310 9.83 7.91 28.72
CA ILE A 310 10.81 7.54 27.71
C ILE A 310 11.65 6.39 28.25
N VAL A 311 11.76 5.32 27.47
CA VAL A 311 12.56 4.13 27.81
C VAL A 311 13.60 3.85 26.74
N ARG A 312 14.71 3.23 27.14
CA ARG A 312 15.84 2.91 26.26
C ARG A 312 16.06 1.42 26.07
N ASN A 313 15.43 0.59 26.90
CA ASN A 313 15.61 -0.86 26.90
C ASN A 313 14.39 -1.57 27.51
N ALA A 314 14.37 -2.90 27.38
CA ALA A 314 13.29 -3.74 27.85
C ALA A 314 13.12 -3.73 29.38
N GLU A 315 14.19 -3.52 30.16
CA GLU A 315 14.11 -3.48 31.62
C GLU A 315 13.42 -2.21 32.11
N GLU A 316 13.74 -1.06 31.51
CA GLU A 316 13.07 0.21 31.76
C GLU A 316 11.58 0.11 31.39
N PHE A 317 11.28 -0.44 30.21
CA PHE A 317 9.90 -0.67 29.77
C PHE A 317 9.09 -1.47 30.79
N LYS A 318 9.57 -2.66 31.19
CA LYS A 318 8.86 -3.51 32.16
C LYS A 318 8.61 -2.83 33.52
N LYS A 319 9.52 -1.94 33.95
CA LYS A 319 9.36 -1.23 35.23
C LYS A 319 8.20 -0.24 35.20
N ILE A 320 7.97 0.40 34.05
CA ILE A 320 7.06 1.54 33.94
C ILE A 320 5.66 1.20 33.41
N ILE A 321 5.48 0.05 32.74
CA ILE A 321 4.22 -0.27 32.06
C ILE A 321 3.09 -0.64 33.03
N LYS A 322 1.89 -0.19 32.73
CA LYS A 322 0.66 -0.62 33.40
C LYS A 322 0.05 -1.80 32.63
N GLU A 323 0.49 -3.01 32.95
CA GLU A 323 0.14 -4.24 32.22
C GLU A 323 -1.36 -4.42 31.99
N GLU A 324 -2.18 -4.33 33.04
CA GLU A 324 -3.65 -4.44 32.94
C GLU A 324 -4.25 -3.53 31.86
N ARG A 325 -3.76 -2.29 31.76
CA ARG A 325 -4.27 -1.32 30.78
C ARG A 325 -3.81 -1.64 29.35
N VAL A 326 -2.64 -2.24 29.22
CA VAL A 326 -2.14 -2.72 27.92
C VAL A 326 -2.93 -3.94 27.47
N GLU A 327 -3.21 -4.89 28.37
CA GLU A 327 -4.05 -6.07 28.08
C GLU A 327 -5.44 -5.66 27.57
N GLU A 328 -6.12 -4.77 28.30
CA GLU A 328 -7.44 -4.23 27.89
C GLU A 328 -7.42 -3.57 26.51
N GLU A 329 -6.31 -2.94 26.14
CA GLU A 329 -6.20 -2.28 24.84
C GLU A 329 -5.95 -3.30 23.73
N LEU A 330 -5.01 -4.22 23.94
CA LEU A 330 -4.67 -5.24 22.96
C LEU A 330 -5.85 -6.18 22.70
N GLU A 331 -6.61 -6.55 23.73
CA GLU A 331 -7.85 -7.33 23.58
C GLU A 331 -8.88 -6.56 22.75
N ARG A 332 -9.07 -5.27 23.03
CA ARG A 332 -10.00 -4.42 22.27
C ARG A 332 -9.59 -4.26 20.81
N GLU A 333 -8.32 -4.03 20.52
CA GLU A 333 -7.80 -3.89 19.15
C GLU A 333 -7.89 -5.23 18.39
N PHE A 334 -7.62 -6.35 19.07
CA PHE A 334 -7.83 -7.67 18.50
C PHE A 334 -9.30 -7.90 18.14
N GLU A 335 -10.23 -7.62 19.06
CA GLU A 335 -11.67 -7.75 18.79
C GLU A 335 -12.11 -6.87 17.62
N LYS A 336 -11.67 -5.60 17.56
CA LYS A 336 -11.98 -4.69 16.46
C LYS A 336 -11.52 -5.23 15.10
N THR A 337 -10.37 -5.90 15.06
CA THR A 337 -9.83 -6.46 13.81
C THR A 337 -10.75 -7.54 13.21
N PHE A 338 -11.53 -8.22 14.04
CA PHE A 338 -12.52 -9.22 13.62
C PHE A 338 -13.96 -8.70 13.59
N GLN A 339 -14.20 -7.43 13.92
CA GLN A 339 -15.55 -6.84 13.91
C GLN A 339 -15.92 -6.29 12.52
N GLU A 340 -17.21 -6.36 12.21
CA GLU A 340 -17.79 -5.86 10.97
C GLU A 340 -17.87 -4.32 10.99
N GLY A 341 -17.46 -3.66 9.91
CA GLY A 341 -17.33 -2.19 9.88
C GLY A 341 -16.20 -1.75 8.95
N PRO A 342 -16.28 -0.60 8.28
CA PRO A 342 -15.13 -0.12 7.53
C PRO A 342 -13.98 0.22 8.49
N ASP A 343 -12.76 -0.18 8.13
CA ASP A 343 -11.55 0.52 8.57
C ASP A 343 -11.52 1.88 7.84
N ASP A 344 -12.48 2.76 8.15
CA ASP A 344 -12.45 4.13 7.67
C ASP A 344 -11.52 4.93 8.59
N ASP A 345 -10.26 5.04 8.16
CA ASP A 345 -9.39 6.19 8.46
C ASP A 345 -9.33 7.11 7.23
#